data_AF-A0A1Q7BY68-F1
#
_entry.id   AF-A0A1Q7BY68-F1
#
_cell.length_a   1.000
_cell.length_b   1.000
_cell.length_c   1.000
_cell.angle_alpha   90.00
_cell.angle_beta   90.00
_cell.angle_gamma   90.00
#
_symmetry.space_group_name_H-M   'P 1'
#
loop_
_entity.id
_entity.type
_entity.pdbx_description
1 polymer ?
#
loop_
_entity_poly.entity_id
_entity_poly.type
_entity_poly.pdbx_seq_one_letter_code
_entity_poly.pdbx_strand_id
1 'polypeptide(L)'
;MGVLRVLIAMALAGAMTGCGQGQGPKGDPGPPGPPGPKGDPGPPGSAFGIRIVRSNCDATNCSVQCSEDELLLTAYCGARRNAAVIPSERAATCRSPVPANSPLVAACVKIPP
;
A
#
# COMPACT_ATOMS: atom_id res chain seq x y z
N MET A 1 -0.66 92.74 -29.67
CA MET A 1 -0.66 92.16 -28.30
C MET A 1 -1.68 91.02 -28.06
N GLY A 2 -2.65 90.78 -28.96
CA GLY A 2 -3.62 89.67 -28.77
C GLY A 2 -3.10 88.28 -29.19
N VAL A 3 -2.29 88.22 -30.26
CA VAL A 3 -1.81 86.95 -30.85
C VAL A 3 -0.88 86.19 -29.90
N LEU A 4 -0.02 86.90 -29.15
CA LEU A 4 0.90 86.27 -28.19
C LEU A 4 0.18 85.66 -26.99
N ARG A 5 -0.99 86.22 -26.58
CA ARG A 5 -1.81 85.65 -25.50
C ARG A 5 -2.55 84.38 -25.93
N VAL A 6 -2.99 84.30 -27.19
CA VAL A 6 -3.66 83.11 -27.74
C VAL A 6 -2.68 81.93 -27.84
N LEU A 7 -1.42 82.20 -28.21
CA LEU A 7 -0.38 81.16 -28.30
C LEU A 7 0.01 80.59 -26.92
N ILE A 8 0.04 81.42 -25.87
CA ILE A 8 0.30 80.94 -24.50
C ILE A 8 -0.89 80.10 -23.99
N ALA A 9 -2.13 80.47 -24.34
CA ALA A 9 -3.32 79.74 -23.91
C ALA A 9 -3.45 78.35 -24.58
N MET A 10 -3.05 78.21 -25.85
CA MET A 10 -3.05 76.89 -26.53
C MET A 10 -1.98 75.94 -26.01
N ALA A 11 -0.85 76.45 -25.51
CA ALA A 11 0.24 75.61 -25.01
C ALA A 11 -0.09 74.92 -23.67
N LEU A 12 -0.95 75.51 -22.84
CA LEU A 12 -1.36 74.90 -21.56
C LEU A 12 -2.50 73.87 -21.68
N ALA A 13 -3.18 73.79 -22.83
CA ALA A 13 -4.34 72.92 -23.01
C ALA A 13 -4.02 71.50 -23.52
N GLY A 14 -2.75 71.18 -23.81
CA GLY A 14 -2.33 69.91 -24.41
C GLY A 14 -2.07 68.75 -23.45
N ALA A 15 -2.21 68.93 -22.14
CA ALA A 15 -1.67 67.98 -21.14
C ALA A 15 -2.61 66.86 -20.65
N MET A 16 -3.81 66.70 -21.23
CA MET A 16 -4.86 65.82 -20.66
C MET A 16 -5.43 64.82 -21.65
N THR A 17 -4.62 64.20 -22.50
CA THR A 17 -5.03 63.02 -23.27
C THR A 17 -4.11 61.86 -22.95
N GLY A 18 -4.57 60.95 -22.09
CA GLY A 18 -3.96 59.62 -22.02
C GLY A 18 -3.92 58.88 -20.68
N CYS A 19 -4.76 59.16 -19.68
CA CYS A 19 -4.93 58.24 -18.55
C CYS A 19 -5.88 57.09 -18.93
N GLY A 20 -5.54 56.37 -19.98
CA GLY A 20 -6.22 55.14 -20.43
C GLY A 20 -5.22 54.00 -20.51
N GLN A 21 -4.36 53.85 -19.49
CA GLN A 21 -3.52 52.67 -19.35
C GLN A 21 -4.44 51.53 -18.94
N GLY A 22 -4.87 50.76 -19.95
CA GLY A 22 -5.63 49.53 -19.76
C GLY A 22 -4.97 48.67 -18.70
N GLN A 23 -5.79 48.06 -17.86
CA GLN A 23 -5.33 47.01 -16.94
C GLN A 23 -4.46 46.04 -17.73
N GLY A 24 -3.17 45.95 -17.35
CA GLY A 24 -2.23 45.04 -17.97
C GLY A 24 -2.78 43.60 -17.96
N PRO A 25 -2.33 42.75 -18.89
CA PRO A 25 -2.83 41.37 -18.98
C PRO A 25 -2.72 40.69 -17.61
N LYS A 26 -3.77 39.94 -17.25
CA LYS A 26 -3.77 39.13 -16.03
C LYS A 26 -2.56 38.20 -16.10
N GLY A 27 -1.73 38.23 -15.05
CA GLY A 27 -0.55 37.37 -14.97
C GLY A 27 -0.92 35.88 -15.08
N ASP A 28 0.04 35.09 -15.55
CA ASP A 28 -0.14 33.65 -15.72
C ASP A 28 -0.51 32.95 -14.40
N PRO A 29 -1.26 31.84 -14.45
CA PRO A 29 -1.48 31.01 -13.27
C PRO A 29 -0.15 30.59 -12.64
N GLY A 30 -0.11 30.59 -11.30
CA GLY A 30 1.06 30.10 -10.56
C GLY A 30 1.32 28.61 -10.82
N PRO A 31 2.53 28.13 -10.48
CA PRO A 31 2.86 26.71 -10.61
C PRO A 31 1.95 25.84 -9.71
N PRO A 32 1.77 24.56 -10.05
CA PRO A 32 1.11 23.60 -9.16
C PRO A 32 1.76 23.57 -7.77
N GLY A 33 0.95 23.37 -6.74
CA GLY A 33 1.45 23.18 -5.37
C GLY A 33 2.27 21.89 -5.22
N PRO A 34 3.03 21.76 -4.11
CA PRO A 34 3.76 20.53 -3.82
C PRO A 34 2.80 19.35 -3.61
N PRO A 35 3.26 18.10 -3.81
CA PRO A 35 2.50 16.92 -3.42
C PRO A 35 2.08 16.97 -1.95
N GLY A 36 0.89 16.45 -1.66
CA GLY A 36 0.42 16.29 -0.28
C GLY A 36 1.27 15.30 0.53
N PRO A 37 1.13 15.30 1.87
CA PRO A 37 1.82 14.35 2.72
C PRO A 37 1.40 12.91 2.41
N LYS A 38 2.28 11.95 2.73
CA LYS A 38 1.95 10.53 2.70
C LYS A 38 0.80 10.25 3.69
N GLY A 39 -0.16 9.43 3.30
CA GLY A 39 -1.21 8.96 4.20
C GLY A 39 -0.69 8.05 5.32
N ASP A 40 -1.49 7.92 6.38
CA ASP A 40 -1.16 7.09 7.53
C ASP A 40 -1.06 5.59 7.18
N PRO A 41 -0.32 4.80 7.98
CA PRO A 41 -0.35 3.34 7.87
C PRO A 41 -1.77 2.80 8.01
N GLY A 42 -2.06 1.70 7.30
CA GLY A 42 -3.31 0.96 7.47
C GLY A 42 -3.42 0.30 8.86
N PRO A 43 -4.63 -0.12 9.27
CA PRO A 43 -4.84 -0.82 10.52
C PRO A 43 -4.12 -2.19 10.55
N PRO A 44 -3.80 -2.73 11.72
CA PRO A 44 -3.28 -4.09 11.86
C PRO A 44 -4.23 -5.14 11.26
N GLY A 45 -3.66 -6.23 10.73
CA GLY A 45 -4.44 -7.37 10.25
C GLY A 45 -5.20 -8.08 11.37
N SER A 46 -6.27 -8.81 11.01
CA SER A 46 -7.12 -9.54 11.96
C SER A 46 -6.37 -10.67 12.68
N ALA A 47 -6.78 -10.98 13.93
CA ALA A 47 -6.24 -12.08 14.72
C ALA A 47 -6.53 -13.49 14.13
N PHE A 48 -7.40 -13.57 13.13
CA PHE A 48 -7.59 -14.76 12.30
C PHE A 48 -6.43 -14.84 11.30
N GLY A 49 -5.56 -15.81 11.49
CA GLY A 49 -4.38 -16.02 10.65
C GLY A 49 -4.21 -17.49 10.31
N ILE A 50 -3.72 -17.76 9.10
CA ILE A 50 -3.21 -19.08 8.72
C ILE A 50 -1.69 -18.99 8.79
N ARG A 51 -1.06 -19.88 9.56
CA ARG A 51 0.39 -20.05 9.53
C ARG A 51 0.77 -21.40 8.95
N ILE A 52 1.95 -21.44 8.33
CA ILE A 52 2.50 -22.66 7.76
C ILE A 52 3.49 -23.27 8.75
N VAL A 53 3.23 -24.51 9.16
CA VAL A 53 4.13 -25.31 9.98
C VAL A 53 4.82 -26.32 9.08
N ARG A 54 6.14 -26.49 9.26
CA ARG A 54 6.93 -27.43 8.48
C ARG A 54 7.72 -28.33 9.41
N SER A 55 7.71 -29.63 9.13
CA SER A 55 8.55 -30.61 9.79
C SER A 55 9.43 -31.29 8.75
N ASN A 56 10.73 -31.34 9.02
CA ASN A 56 11.65 -32.12 8.21
C ASN A 56 11.47 -33.58 8.59
N CYS A 57 11.15 -34.41 7.60
CA CYS A 57 10.93 -35.82 7.83
C CYS A 57 12.23 -36.62 7.75
N ASP A 58 12.48 -37.42 8.79
CA ASP A 58 13.44 -38.53 8.80
C ASP A 58 12.69 -39.86 9.08
N ALA A 59 13.40 -40.96 9.33
CA ALA A 59 12.80 -42.28 9.56
C ALA A 59 11.94 -42.38 10.85
N THR A 60 12.11 -41.45 11.78
CA THR A 60 11.51 -41.48 13.14
C THR A 60 10.59 -40.29 13.40
N ASN A 61 10.81 -39.17 12.72
CA ASN A 61 10.04 -37.95 12.90
C ASN A 61 9.46 -37.52 11.56
N CYS A 62 8.13 -37.57 11.43
CA CYS A 62 7.45 -37.03 10.26
C CYS A 62 6.02 -36.61 10.62
N SER A 63 5.91 -35.84 11.72
CA SER A 63 4.66 -35.30 12.24
C SER A 63 4.75 -33.79 12.48
N VAL A 64 3.60 -33.14 12.49
CA VAL A 64 3.41 -31.73 12.84
C VAL A 64 2.25 -31.60 13.82
N GLN A 65 2.38 -30.66 14.75
CA GLN A 65 1.34 -30.31 15.70
C GLN A 65 1.05 -28.81 15.61
N CYS A 66 -0.19 -28.45 15.34
CA CYS A 66 -0.69 -27.08 15.46
C CYS A 66 -0.81 -26.70 16.95
N SER A 67 -0.79 -25.40 17.25
CA SER A 67 -0.90 -24.89 18.62
C SER A 67 -2.29 -25.20 19.21
N GLU A 68 -2.47 -25.03 20.53
CA GLU A 68 -3.76 -25.29 21.20
C GLU A 68 -4.89 -24.38 20.74
N ASP A 69 -4.54 -23.19 20.25
CA ASP A 69 -5.41 -22.16 19.74
C ASP A 69 -5.47 -22.15 18.19
N GLU A 70 -5.21 -23.31 17.59
CA GLU A 70 -5.19 -23.52 16.14
C GLU A 70 -5.87 -24.82 15.70
N LEU A 71 -6.54 -24.78 14.55
CA LEU A 71 -7.03 -25.96 13.85
C LEU A 71 -6.10 -26.31 12.69
N LEU A 72 -5.88 -27.59 12.44
CA LEU A 72 -5.24 -28.07 11.22
C LEU A 72 -6.23 -27.95 10.05
N LEU A 73 -5.94 -27.05 9.12
CA LEU A 73 -6.76 -26.86 7.91
C LEU A 73 -6.41 -27.87 6.82
N THR A 74 -5.11 -28.07 6.57
CA THR A 74 -4.63 -29.03 5.57
C THR A 74 -3.17 -29.37 5.80
N ALA A 75 -2.73 -30.55 5.36
CA ALA A 75 -1.33 -30.96 5.38
C ALA A 75 -0.97 -31.85 4.19
N TYR A 76 0.29 -31.79 3.77
CA TYR A 76 0.83 -32.62 2.70
C TYR A 76 2.30 -32.98 2.95
N CYS A 77 2.73 -34.07 2.33
CA CYS A 77 4.04 -34.67 2.47
C CYS A 77 4.89 -34.48 1.21
N GLY A 78 6.05 -33.86 1.36
CA GLY A 78 7.06 -33.72 0.33
C GLY A 78 6.67 -32.83 -0.84
N ALA A 79 7.57 -32.73 -1.82
CA ALA A 79 7.37 -31.88 -3.00
C ALA A 79 6.20 -32.34 -3.90
N ARG A 80 5.86 -33.63 -3.87
CA ARG A 80 4.74 -34.21 -4.63
C ARG A 80 3.38 -34.00 -3.96
N ARG A 81 3.35 -33.38 -2.77
CA ARG A 81 2.12 -33.15 -2.00
C ARG A 81 1.34 -34.45 -1.74
N ASN A 82 2.05 -35.50 -1.35
CA ASN A 82 1.41 -36.76 -0.96
C ASN A 82 0.46 -36.51 0.23
N ALA A 83 -0.66 -37.22 0.27
CA ALA A 83 -1.65 -37.03 1.32
C ALA A 83 -1.05 -37.31 2.71
N ALA A 84 -1.20 -36.35 3.62
CA ALA A 84 -0.90 -36.56 5.04
C ALA A 84 -2.04 -37.34 5.71
N VAL A 85 -1.69 -38.13 6.71
CA VAL A 85 -2.64 -38.75 7.65
C VAL A 85 -2.92 -37.74 8.76
N ILE A 86 -4.20 -37.53 9.07
CA ILE A 86 -4.66 -36.56 10.06
C ILE A 86 -5.25 -37.32 11.25
N PRO A 87 -4.47 -37.63 12.29
CA PRO A 87 -4.97 -38.38 13.44
C PRO A 87 -5.81 -37.53 14.42
N SER A 88 -5.72 -36.20 14.36
CA SER A 88 -6.56 -35.30 15.17
C SER A 88 -6.74 -33.94 14.48
N GLU A 89 -7.60 -33.09 15.03
CA GLU A 89 -7.84 -31.73 14.54
C GLU A 89 -6.61 -30.81 14.57
N ARG A 90 -5.51 -31.22 15.22
CA ARG A 90 -4.29 -30.42 15.37
C ARG A 90 -3.03 -31.14 14.92
N ALA A 91 -3.14 -32.37 14.43
CA ALA A 91 -1.99 -33.21 14.14
C ALA A 91 -2.03 -33.71 12.70
N ALA A 92 -0.88 -33.72 12.03
CA ALA A 92 -0.71 -34.43 10.77
C ALA A 92 0.59 -35.23 10.78
N THR A 93 0.62 -36.34 10.06
CA THR A 93 1.80 -37.19 9.89
C THR A 93 1.85 -37.76 8.48
N CYS A 94 3.03 -38.05 7.95
CA CYS A 94 3.11 -38.77 6.68
C CYS A 94 2.93 -40.27 6.89
N ARG A 95 2.32 -40.95 5.91
CA ARG A 95 2.13 -42.41 5.92
C ARG A 95 3.47 -43.17 5.98
N SER A 96 4.49 -42.64 5.33
CA SER A 96 5.84 -43.22 5.31
C SER A 96 6.87 -42.14 5.65
N PRO A 97 7.66 -42.32 6.74
CA PRO A 97 8.69 -41.37 7.15
C PRO A 97 9.95 -41.57 6.29
N VAL A 98 9.88 -41.17 5.04
CA VAL A 98 10.98 -41.27 4.07
C VAL A 98 11.39 -39.88 3.57
N PRO A 99 12.64 -39.67 3.14
CA PRO A 99 13.10 -38.38 2.63
C PRO A 99 12.25 -37.82 1.47
N ALA A 100 11.64 -38.70 0.67
CA ALA A 100 10.74 -38.29 -0.41
C ALA A 100 9.45 -37.58 0.07
N ASN A 101 9.05 -37.82 1.32
CA ASN A 101 7.91 -37.18 1.98
C ASN A 101 8.34 -35.96 2.83
N SER A 102 9.63 -35.61 2.84
CA SER A 102 10.14 -34.42 3.50
C SER A 102 10.07 -33.20 2.58
N PRO A 103 9.66 -32.01 3.08
CA PRO A 103 9.09 -31.77 4.41
C PRO A 103 7.60 -32.12 4.45
N LEU A 104 7.10 -32.45 5.64
CA LEU A 104 5.68 -32.37 5.96
C LEU A 104 5.31 -30.90 6.17
N VAL A 105 4.32 -30.42 5.44
CA VAL A 105 3.84 -29.04 5.51
C VAL A 105 2.38 -29.03 5.93
N ALA A 106 2.04 -28.28 6.96
CA ALA A 106 0.69 -28.07 7.44
C ALA A 106 0.31 -26.59 7.43
N ALA A 107 -0.95 -26.30 7.16
CA ALA A 107 -1.57 -25.00 7.39
C ALA A 107 -2.41 -25.08 8.67
N CYS A 108 -2.02 -24.30 9.68
CA CYS A 108 -2.73 -24.17 10.93
C CYS A 108 -3.47 -22.84 10.95
N VAL A 109 -4.78 -22.85 11.21
CA VAL A 109 -5.61 -21.66 11.30
C VAL A 109 -5.84 -21.29 12.75
N LYS A 110 -5.59 -20.03 13.09
CA LYS A 110 -5.82 -19.46 14.41
C LYS A 110 -7.33 -19.43 14.69
N ILE A 111 -7.76 -20.11 15.76
CA ILE A 111 -9.13 -20.06 16.25
C ILE A 111 -9.13 -19.08 17.44
N PRO A 112 -9.88 -17.97 17.39
CA PRO A 112 -10.12 -17.16 18.59
C PRO A 112 -11.00 -17.93 19.59
N PRO A 113 -10.81 -17.68 20.89
CA PRO A 113 -11.66 -18.23 21.95
C PRO A 113 -13.12 -17.77 21.84
#